data_AF-A0A9D5Z914-F1
#
_entry.id   AF-A0A9D5Z914-F1
#
_cell.length_a   1.000
_cell.length_b   1.000
_cell.length_c   1.000
_cell.angle_alpha   90.00
_cell.angle_beta   90.00
_cell.angle_gamma   90.00
#
_symmetry.space_group_name_H-M   'P 1'
#
loop_
_entity.id
_entity.type
_entity.pdbx_description
1 polymer ?
#
loop_
_entity_poly.entity_id
_entity_poly.type
_entity_poly.pdbx_seq_one_letter_code
_entity_poly.pdbx_strand_id
1 'polypeptide(L)'
;MFAKLVYNAGSSAANVLSDVVAILTGTTNVANLSAACNQAVSSITATVAAGWSVHDASAGSNAQAIRAPNADSGYKYVVVDTNTAGAIFTKVWESWDNSAHTGTNLAYNSDATAYSQRLDLTNGGTLYIFASARFLMLASSVAAGWGSPTNGGPSGCFERTRACVWDTPAFGFPVSLFINFGYAIAADTGAYAPRKYTSSMATQTGSTASHSLSVAPSTLSGFCTSVSNQKVPDTSGAMWIPFTPISIADFTYMPQWYGEITSSCDIWAIPSSLASNLDVIAKGGVNYMCLQGSTTTKMIVVRAS
;
A
#
# COMPACT_ATOMS: atom_id res chain seq x y z
N MET A 1 7.40 0.53 -9.69
CA MET A 1 7.21 1.95 -10.07
C MET A 1 7.15 2.80 -8.82
N PHE A 2 7.86 3.93 -8.85
CA PHE A 2 7.74 4.98 -7.86
C PHE A 2 7.48 6.33 -8.54
N ALA A 3 6.62 7.15 -7.94
CA ALA A 3 6.41 8.53 -8.31
C ALA A 3 6.24 9.40 -7.06
N LYS A 4 6.80 10.61 -7.11
CA LYS A 4 6.50 11.70 -6.20
C LYS A 4 5.64 12.70 -6.97
N LEU A 5 4.35 12.74 -6.66
CA LEU A 5 3.40 13.69 -7.22
C LEU A 5 3.23 14.86 -6.25
N VAL A 6 3.70 16.04 -6.62
CA VAL A 6 3.43 17.28 -5.88
C VAL A 6 2.30 18.00 -6.58
N TYR A 7 1.20 18.27 -5.89
CA TYR A 7 0.04 18.97 -6.43
C TYR A 7 -0.08 20.38 -5.81
N ASN A 8 -0.48 21.35 -6.62
CA ASN A 8 -0.51 22.77 -6.27
C ASN A 8 -1.63 23.10 -5.29
N ALA A 9 -1.46 24.18 -4.53
CA ALA A 9 -2.54 24.81 -3.77
C ALA A 9 -3.71 25.19 -4.70
N GLY A 10 -4.95 24.95 -4.26
CA GLY A 10 -6.15 25.19 -5.06
C GLY A 10 -6.47 24.13 -6.13
N SER A 11 -5.72 23.02 -6.17
CA SER A 11 -6.02 21.91 -7.09
C SER A 11 -7.41 21.33 -6.84
N SER A 12 -8.13 20.94 -7.89
CA SER A 12 -9.40 20.21 -7.74
C SER A 12 -9.15 18.73 -7.41
N ALA A 13 -10.09 18.12 -6.68
CA ALA A 13 -10.05 16.68 -6.38
C ALA A 13 -9.98 15.84 -7.67
N ALA A 14 -10.77 16.20 -8.68
CA ALA A 14 -10.80 15.54 -9.98
C ALA A 14 -9.45 15.57 -10.70
N ASN A 15 -8.72 16.71 -10.65
CA ASN A 15 -7.40 16.81 -11.28
C ASN A 15 -6.38 15.92 -10.56
N VAL A 16 -6.35 15.93 -9.22
CA VAL A 16 -5.44 15.07 -8.45
C VAL A 16 -5.77 13.60 -8.68
N LEU A 17 -7.05 13.22 -8.70
CA LEU A 17 -7.49 11.86 -9.03
C LEU A 17 -7.00 11.45 -10.42
N SER A 18 -7.23 12.30 -11.43
CA SER A 18 -6.82 12.03 -12.80
C SER A 18 -5.31 11.83 -12.91
N ASP A 19 -4.50 12.64 -12.22
CA ASP A 19 -3.04 12.51 -12.21
C ASP A 19 -2.59 11.22 -11.52
N VAL A 20 -3.17 10.90 -10.36
CA VAL A 20 -2.88 9.65 -9.64
C VAL A 20 -3.22 8.44 -10.49
N VAL A 21 -4.39 8.41 -11.13
CA VAL A 21 -4.79 7.29 -11.99
C VAL A 21 -3.89 7.22 -13.22
N ALA A 22 -3.59 8.34 -13.87
CA ALA A 22 -2.69 8.37 -15.02
C ALA A 22 -1.30 7.78 -14.68
N ILE A 23 -0.73 8.15 -13.54
CA ILE A 23 0.53 7.59 -13.02
C ILE A 23 0.38 6.08 -12.83
N LEU A 24 -0.65 5.63 -12.12
CA LEU A 24 -0.86 4.21 -11.82
C LEU A 24 -1.06 3.36 -13.07
N THR A 25 -1.69 3.92 -14.12
CA THR A 25 -2.04 3.19 -15.35
C THR A 25 -1.11 3.41 -16.52
N GLY A 26 0.03 4.10 -16.34
CA GLY A 26 1.14 4.03 -17.29
C GLY A 26 1.79 5.34 -17.71
N THR A 27 1.38 6.51 -17.20
CA THR A 27 2.12 7.75 -17.45
C THR A 27 3.48 7.68 -16.78
N THR A 28 4.54 7.81 -17.57
CA THR A 28 5.95 7.86 -17.13
C THR A 28 6.57 9.25 -17.25
N ASN A 29 5.90 10.18 -17.92
CA ASN A 29 6.35 11.56 -18.10
C ASN A 29 5.47 12.52 -17.32
N VAL A 30 6.07 13.26 -16.38
CA VAL A 30 5.40 14.26 -15.55
C VAL A 30 4.73 15.37 -16.39
N ALA A 31 5.25 15.67 -17.58
CA ALA A 31 4.67 16.66 -18.48
C ALA A 31 3.28 16.27 -19.03
N ASN A 32 2.92 14.98 -18.96
CA ASN A 32 1.61 14.48 -19.38
C ASN A 32 0.55 14.57 -18.26
N LEU A 33 0.93 15.04 -17.07
CA LEU A 33 0.00 15.26 -15.96
C LEU A 33 -0.68 16.62 -16.09
N SER A 34 -1.80 16.77 -15.39
CA SER A 34 -2.62 17.98 -15.40
C SER A 34 -1.86 19.22 -14.90
N ALA A 35 -2.39 20.41 -15.18
CA ALA A 35 -1.84 21.67 -14.67
C ALA A 35 -1.93 21.81 -13.13
N ALA A 36 -2.69 20.94 -12.46
CA ALA A 36 -2.72 20.87 -11.00
C ALA A 36 -1.42 20.27 -10.42
N CYS A 37 -0.70 19.47 -11.20
CA CYS A 37 0.60 18.94 -10.84
C CYS A 37 1.67 20.04 -10.89
N ASN A 38 2.45 20.18 -9.82
CA ASN A 38 3.70 20.93 -9.84
C ASN A 38 4.77 20.09 -10.52
N GLN A 39 4.84 20.21 -11.85
CA GLN A 39 5.72 19.38 -12.67
C GLN A 39 7.21 19.59 -12.35
N ALA A 40 7.61 20.78 -11.89
CA ALA A 40 9.01 21.11 -11.61
C ALA A 40 9.62 20.35 -10.41
N VAL A 41 8.77 19.91 -9.47
CA VAL A 41 9.21 19.19 -8.25
C VAL A 41 8.59 17.80 -8.12
N SER A 42 7.78 17.41 -9.10
CA SER A 42 7.27 16.05 -9.24
C SER A 42 8.26 15.17 -10.00
N SER A 43 8.23 13.87 -9.77
CA SER A 43 9.11 12.91 -10.44
C SER A 43 8.43 11.55 -10.60
N ILE A 44 8.75 10.86 -11.69
CA ILE A 44 8.34 9.47 -11.94
C ILE A 44 9.62 8.71 -12.29
N THR A 45 9.98 7.69 -11.51
CA THR A 45 11.20 6.90 -11.76
C THR A 45 10.96 5.73 -12.71
N ALA A 46 9.70 5.34 -12.90
CA ALA A 46 9.36 4.22 -13.76
C ALA A 46 9.47 4.59 -15.24
N THR A 47 10.07 3.67 -16.01
CA THR A 47 10.14 3.73 -17.48
C THR A 47 9.10 2.84 -18.16
N VAL A 48 8.37 2.04 -17.37
CA VAL A 48 7.32 1.13 -17.83
C VAL A 48 6.08 1.25 -16.93
N ALA A 49 4.91 0.89 -17.47
CA ALA A 49 3.66 0.91 -16.73
C ALA A 49 3.69 -0.01 -15.49
N ALA A 50 3.02 0.39 -14.41
CA ALA A 50 2.98 -0.37 -13.16
C ALA A 50 2.15 -1.66 -13.24
N GLY A 51 1.54 -2.00 -14.37
CA GLY A 51 0.71 -3.20 -14.52
C GLY A 51 -0.75 -3.03 -14.09
N TRP A 52 -1.19 -1.80 -13.83
CA TRP A 52 -2.59 -1.44 -13.60
C TRP A 52 -3.20 -0.84 -14.86
N SER A 53 -4.51 -1.03 -15.05
CA SER A 53 -5.28 -0.43 -16.13
C SER A 53 -6.61 0.12 -15.59
N VAL A 54 -7.15 1.17 -16.21
CA VAL A 54 -8.51 1.63 -15.93
C VAL A 54 -9.50 0.53 -16.31
N HIS A 55 -10.39 0.18 -15.38
CA HIS A 55 -11.48 -0.78 -15.57
C HIS A 55 -12.84 -0.08 -15.66
N ASP A 56 -13.01 0.98 -14.87
CA ASP A 56 -14.21 1.81 -14.84
C ASP A 56 -13.83 3.27 -14.56
N ALA A 57 -13.82 4.09 -15.62
CA ALA A 57 -13.50 5.52 -15.53
C ALA A 57 -14.64 6.34 -14.88
N SER A 58 -15.82 5.74 -14.73
CA SER A 58 -17.06 6.36 -14.26
C SER A 58 -17.55 5.78 -12.94
N ALA A 59 -16.66 5.14 -12.16
CA ALA A 59 -16.97 4.52 -10.88
C ALA A 59 -17.59 5.49 -9.84
N GLY A 60 -17.44 6.81 -10.06
CA GLY A 60 -18.15 7.87 -9.34
C GLY A 60 -17.68 9.25 -9.80
N SER A 61 -18.29 10.31 -9.27
CA SER A 61 -17.98 11.70 -9.69
C SER A 61 -16.51 12.08 -9.49
N ASN A 62 -15.90 11.65 -8.38
CA ASN A 62 -14.45 11.71 -8.17
C ASN A 62 -13.94 10.33 -7.74
N ALA A 63 -14.26 9.31 -8.54
CA ALA A 63 -13.73 7.97 -8.33
C ALA A 63 -13.50 7.23 -9.66
N GLN A 64 -12.43 6.43 -9.73
CA GLN A 64 -12.16 5.54 -10.87
C GLN A 64 -11.72 4.17 -10.36
N ALA A 65 -12.29 3.11 -10.95
CA ALA A 65 -11.85 1.74 -10.68
C ALA A 65 -10.71 1.37 -11.64
N ILE A 66 -9.60 0.95 -11.06
CA ILE A 66 -8.47 0.36 -11.76
C ILE A 66 -8.35 -1.11 -11.37
N ARG A 67 -7.70 -1.90 -12.22
CA ARG A 67 -7.43 -3.31 -11.97
C ARG A 67 -6.03 -3.71 -12.37
N ALA A 68 -5.53 -4.78 -11.76
CA ALA A 68 -4.30 -5.44 -12.15
C ALA A 68 -4.47 -6.96 -12.02
N PRO A 69 -3.79 -7.79 -12.82
CA PRO A 69 -3.86 -9.24 -12.68
C PRO A 69 -3.30 -9.69 -11.32
N ASN A 70 -3.95 -10.64 -10.66
CA ASN A 70 -3.38 -11.30 -9.48
C ASN A 70 -2.18 -12.19 -9.88
N ALA A 71 -1.35 -12.60 -8.92
CA ALA A 71 -0.18 -13.43 -9.21
C ALA A 71 -0.56 -14.82 -9.71
N ASP A 72 -1.73 -15.31 -9.31
CA ASP A 72 -2.23 -16.64 -9.61
C ASP A 72 -3.29 -16.64 -10.72
N SER A 73 -4.39 -15.91 -10.53
CA SER A 73 -5.51 -15.88 -11.49
C SER A 73 -6.47 -14.71 -11.25
N GLY A 74 -7.12 -14.26 -12.32
CA GLY A 74 -8.10 -13.19 -12.27
C GLY A 74 -7.47 -11.81 -12.01
N TYR A 75 -8.29 -10.90 -11.50
CA TYR A 75 -7.91 -9.51 -11.26
C TYR A 75 -8.18 -9.13 -9.81
N LYS A 76 -7.43 -8.15 -9.31
CA LYS A 76 -7.81 -7.34 -8.16
C LYS A 76 -8.27 -5.98 -8.63
N TYR A 77 -9.22 -5.42 -7.88
CA TYR A 77 -9.86 -4.16 -8.21
C TYR A 77 -9.61 -3.15 -7.10
N VAL A 78 -9.25 -1.93 -7.48
CA VAL A 78 -9.07 -0.80 -6.57
C VAL A 78 -9.86 0.37 -7.12
N VAL A 79 -10.74 0.94 -6.31
CA VAL A 79 -11.34 2.25 -6.60
C VAL A 79 -10.49 3.32 -5.93
N VAL A 80 -9.85 4.15 -6.74
CA VAL A 80 -9.22 5.38 -6.26
C VAL A 80 -10.31 6.43 -6.16
N ASP A 81 -10.52 6.98 -4.96
CA ASP A 81 -11.67 7.83 -4.64
C ASP A 81 -11.21 9.07 -3.88
N THR A 82 -11.68 10.24 -4.32
CA THR A 82 -11.45 11.55 -3.68
C THR A 82 -12.76 12.32 -3.43
N ASN A 83 -13.89 11.61 -3.29
CA ASN A 83 -15.20 12.22 -3.04
C ASN A 83 -15.31 12.79 -1.63
N THR A 84 -14.65 12.17 -0.64
CA THR A 84 -14.60 12.70 0.72
C THR A 84 -13.57 13.82 0.80
N ALA A 85 -14.02 15.00 1.22
CA ALA A 85 -13.14 16.15 1.40
C ALA A 85 -11.97 15.82 2.33
N GLY A 86 -10.76 16.19 1.91
CA GLY A 86 -9.54 15.98 2.68
C GLY A 86 -8.95 14.57 2.59
N ALA A 87 -9.53 13.66 1.80
CA ALA A 87 -9.10 12.27 1.73
C ALA A 87 -8.95 11.73 0.30
N ILE A 88 -8.00 10.82 0.13
CA ILE A 88 -7.91 9.91 -1.02
C ILE A 88 -7.87 8.46 -0.52
N PHE A 89 -8.73 7.62 -1.09
CA PHE A 89 -8.87 6.21 -0.73
C PHE A 89 -8.34 5.29 -1.83
N THR A 90 -7.96 4.08 -1.42
CA THR A 90 -7.70 2.94 -2.29
C THR A 90 -8.63 1.81 -1.84
N LYS A 91 -9.90 1.89 -2.24
CA LYS A 91 -10.94 0.92 -1.84
C LYS A 91 -10.72 -0.39 -2.57
N VAL A 92 -10.40 -1.47 -1.85
CA VAL A 92 -10.02 -2.76 -2.46
C VAL A 92 -11.23 -3.67 -2.51
N TRP A 93 -11.54 -4.20 -3.70
CA TRP A 93 -12.72 -5.03 -3.94
C TRP A 93 -12.35 -6.42 -4.46
N GLU A 94 -13.18 -7.42 -4.15
CA GLU A 94 -13.03 -8.76 -4.73
C GLU A 94 -13.35 -8.76 -6.22
N SER A 95 -14.45 -8.11 -6.60
CA SER A 95 -14.87 -7.94 -7.99
C SER A 95 -15.47 -6.56 -8.23
N TRP A 96 -15.54 -6.13 -9.49
CA TRP A 96 -16.13 -4.86 -9.90
C TRP A 96 -16.91 -5.00 -11.22
N ASP A 97 -18.20 -4.66 -11.17
CA ASP A 97 -19.06 -4.49 -12.34
C ASP A 97 -18.98 -3.02 -12.81
N ASN A 98 -18.39 -2.82 -13.99
CA ASN A 98 -18.21 -1.49 -14.58
C ASN A 98 -19.46 -0.95 -15.28
N SER A 99 -20.48 -1.78 -15.50
CA SER A 99 -21.75 -1.34 -16.07
C SER A 99 -22.69 -0.84 -14.97
N ALA A 100 -22.66 -1.51 -13.81
CA ALA A 100 -23.42 -1.09 -12.64
C ALA A 100 -22.67 -0.10 -11.74
N HIS A 101 -21.37 0.11 -11.96
CA HIS A 101 -20.48 0.90 -11.10
C HIS A 101 -20.49 0.42 -9.63
N THR A 102 -20.47 -0.91 -9.43
CA THR A 102 -20.55 -1.52 -8.09
C THR A 102 -19.53 -2.64 -7.93
N GLY A 103 -19.07 -2.82 -6.69
CA GLY A 103 -18.17 -3.91 -6.32
C GLY A 103 -18.82 -4.91 -5.38
N THR A 104 -18.22 -6.09 -5.27
CA THR A 104 -18.60 -7.11 -4.28
C THR A 104 -17.50 -7.27 -3.24
N ASN A 105 -17.88 -7.43 -1.96
CA ASN A 105 -16.97 -7.66 -0.84
C ASN A 105 -15.85 -6.63 -0.76
N LEU A 106 -16.16 -5.44 -0.26
CA LEU A 106 -15.14 -4.44 0.04
C LEU A 106 -14.21 -4.95 1.15
N ALA A 107 -12.89 -4.83 0.96
CA ALA A 107 -11.93 -5.06 2.01
C ALA A 107 -12.19 -4.07 3.16
N TYR A 108 -12.39 -4.61 4.36
CA TYR A 108 -12.79 -3.81 5.52
C TYR A 108 -11.85 -2.63 5.76
N ASN A 109 -12.42 -1.49 6.17
CA ASN A 109 -11.72 -0.22 6.43
C ASN A 109 -11.02 0.43 5.22
N SER A 110 -11.04 -0.14 4.02
CA SER A 110 -10.41 0.48 2.84
C SER A 110 -11.14 1.73 2.32
N ASP A 111 -12.35 2.00 2.82
CA ASP A 111 -13.17 3.20 2.59
C ASP A 111 -13.29 4.11 3.83
N ALA A 112 -12.64 3.79 4.94
CA ALA A 112 -12.76 4.54 6.18
C ALA A 112 -11.69 5.65 6.25
N THR A 113 -12.11 6.89 6.57
CA THR A 113 -11.22 8.08 6.64
C THR A 113 -10.05 7.91 7.61
N ALA A 114 -10.19 7.05 8.62
CA ALA A 114 -9.11 6.73 9.54
C ALA A 114 -7.92 6.03 8.85
N TYR A 115 -8.12 5.41 7.68
CA TYR A 115 -7.13 4.61 6.96
C TYR A 115 -6.78 5.17 5.55
N SER A 116 -7.39 6.29 5.18
CA SER A 116 -7.13 7.00 3.93
C SER A 116 -5.78 7.74 3.94
N GLN A 117 -5.41 8.31 2.81
CA GLN A 117 -4.36 9.31 2.75
C GLN A 117 -4.97 10.71 2.79
N ARG A 118 -4.24 11.68 3.35
CA ARG A 118 -4.69 13.08 3.37
C ARG A 118 -4.58 13.71 1.99
N LEU A 119 -5.54 14.55 1.67
CA LEU A 119 -5.59 15.33 0.44
C LEU A 119 -5.91 16.79 0.77
N ASP A 120 -4.88 17.60 1.02
CA ASP A 120 -5.03 19.03 1.30
C ASP A 120 -5.08 19.84 -0.01
N LEU A 121 -6.28 20.02 -0.55
CA LEU A 121 -6.48 20.77 -1.79
C LEU A 121 -6.29 22.29 -1.62
N THR A 122 -6.36 22.81 -0.39
CA THR A 122 -6.21 24.24 -0.12
C THR A 122 -4.76 24.66 -0.20
N ASN A 123 -3.86 23.93 0.47
CA ASN A 123 -2.44 24.28 0.54
C ASN A 123 -1.57 23.47 -0.42
N GLY A 124 -2.13 22.45 -1.08
CA GLY A 124 -1.37 21.50 -1.88
C GLY A 124 -0.72 20.42 -1.01
N GLY A 125 0.09 19.57 -1.64
CA GLY A 125 0.75 18.49 -0.93
C GLY A 125 1.54 17.56 -1.84
N THR A 126 2.07 16.49 -1.24
CA THR A 126 2.82 15.46 -1.95
C THR A 126 2.17 14.09 -1.73
N LEU A 127 1.97 13.34 -2.81
CA LEU A 127 1.66 11.93 -2.80
C LEU A 127 2.88 11.15 -3.28
N TYR A 128 3.36 10.24 -2.44
CA TYR A 128 4.34 9.21 -2.81
C TYR A 128 3.57 7.98 -3.26
N ILE A 129 3.75 7.59 -4.51
CA ILE A 129 3.00 6.54 -5.17
C ILE A 129 3.96 5.40 -5.49
N PHE A 130 3.67 4.22 -4.98
CA PHE A 130 4.43 3.00 -5.25
C PHE A 130 3.48 1.99 -5.87
N ALA A 131 3.86 1.42 -7.01
CA ALA A 131 3.00 0.47 -7.69
C ALA A 131 3.79 -0.58 -8.48
N SER A 132 3.21 -1.76 -8.57
CA SER A 132 3.57 -2.84 -9.49
C SER A 132 2.32 -3.66 -9.77
N ALA A 133 2.42 -4.67 -10.65
CA ALA A 133 1.30 -5.57 -10.88
C ALA A 133 0.90 -6.31 -9.59
N ARG A 134 1.73 -6.34 -8.55
CA ARG A 134 1.49 -7.03 -7.27
C ARG A 134 0.95 -6.12 -6.18
N PHE A 135 1.14 -4.80 -6.26
CA PHE A 135 0.65 -3.88 -5.24
C PHE A 135 0.48 -2.45 -5.74
N LEU A 136 -0.23 -1.66 -4.97
CA LEU A 136 -0.38 -0.21 -5.08
C LEU A 136 -0.37 0.35 -3.67
N MET A 137 0.45 1.36 -3.41
CA MET A 137 0.55 2.02 -2.12
C MET A 137 0.66 3.53 -2.32
N LEU A 138 -0.10 4.26 -1.53
CA LEU A 138 -0.05 5.72 -1.45
C LEU A 138 0.44 6.13 -0.07
N ALA A 139 1.26 7.18 -0.02
CA ALA A 139 1.61 7.88 1.20
C ALA A 139 1.53 9.39 0.99
N SER A 140 0.70 10.09 1.76
CA SER A 140 0.55 11.55 1.64
C SER A 140 1.40 12.31 2.64
N SER A 141 2.00 13.41 2.20
CA SER A 141 2.60 14.44 3.06
C SER A 141 2.00 15.80 2.73
N VAL A 142 1.36 16.41 3.73
CA VAL A 142 0.77 17.75 3.67
C VAL A 142 1.32 18.58 4.83
N ALA A 143 1.08 19.90 4.85
CA ALA A 143 1.53 20.78 5.93
C ALA A 143 1.07 20.28 7.32
N ALA A 144 -0.14 19.72 7.39
CA ALA A 144 -0.71 19.17 8.63
C ALA A 144 -0.13 17.81 9.06
N GLY A 145 0.69 17.13 8.25
CA GLY A 145 1.37 15.88 8.62
C GLY A 145 1.40 14.78 7.55
N TRP A 146 1.73 13.56 8.01
CA TRP A 146 1.92 12.35 7.20
C TRP A 146 0.73 11.38 7.32
N GLY A 147 0.19 10.94 6.17
CA GLY A 147 -1.00 10.05 6.10
C GLY A 147 -2.22 10.58 6.84
N SER A 148 -3.23 9.74 7.10
CA SER A 148 -4.41 10.09 7.93
C SER A 148 -4.02 10.61 9.33
N PRO A 149 -4.78 11.54 9.95
CA PRO A 149 -4.55 11.93 11.35
C PRO A 149 -4.86 10.81 12.36
N THR A 150 -5.69 9.83 12.01
CA THR A 150 -6.07 8.75 12.93
C THR A 150 -5.06 7.61 12.87
N ASN A 151 -4.86 7.02 11.69
CA ASN A 151 -3.88 5.96 11.47
C ASN A 151 -2.92 6.38 10.33
N GLY A 152 -2.03 7.33 10.65
CA GLY A 152 -1.07 7.89 9.69
C GLY A 152 -0.10 6.84 9.17
N GLY A 153 0.34 6.95 7.92
CA GLY A 153 1.22 5.98 7.28
C GLY A 153 0.72 5.55 5.90
N PRO A 154 1.56 4.87 5.10
CA PRO A 154 1.19 4.39 3.78
C PRO A 154 0.02 3.40 3.83
N SER A 155 -0.88 3.48 2.85
CA SER A 155 -1.97 2.52 2.70
C SER A 155 -2.21 2.18 1.23
N GLY A 156 -2.83 1.02 0.99
CA GLY A 156 -2.95 0.52 -0.37
C GLY A 156 -3.47 -0.91 -0.49
N CYS A 157 -3.35 -1.43 -1.70
CA CYS A 157 -3.68 -2.80 -2.08
C CYS A 157 -2.38 -3.60 -2.26
N PHE A 158 -2.29 -4.75 -1.62
CA PHE A 158 -1.10 -5.60 -1.65
C PHE A 158 -1.50 -7.03 -1.98
N GLU A 159 -0.60 -7.77 -2.61
CA GLU A 159 -0.72 -9.22 -2.74
C GLU A 159 0.12 -9.92 -1.69
N ARG A 160 -0.40 -11.05 -1.21
CA ARG A 160 0.34 -11.99 -0.39
C ARG A 160 0.69 -13.25 -1.15
N THR A 161 1.71 -13.94 -0.68
CA THR A 161 1.93 -15.35 -1.00
C THR A 161 0.84 -16.22 -0.34
N ARG A 162 0.67 -17.43 -0.87
CA ARG A 162 -0.21 -18.47 -0.30
C ARG A 162 0.67 -19.48 0.43
N ALA A 163 0.59 -19.53 1.76
CA ALA A 163 1.29 -20.55 2.54
C ALA A 163 0.37 -21.68 3.03
N CYS A 164 -0.93 -21.41 3.17
CA CYS A 164 -1.91 -22.41 3.59
C CYS A 164 -2.29 -23.35 2.44
N VAL A 165 -2.26 -24.67 2.70
CA VAL A 165 -2.59 -25.72 1.70
C VAL A 165 -4.02 -25.64 1.14
N TRP A 166 -4.95 -25.07 1.89
CA TRP A 166 -6.36 -24.93 1.51
C TRP A 166 -6.65 -23.59 0.83
N ASP A 167 -5.72 -22.64 0.90
CA ASP A 167 -5.86 -21.32 0.28
C ASP A 167 -5.25 -21.37 -1.12
N THR A 168 -5.96 -22.02 -2.05
CA THR A 168 -5.49 -22.24 -3.42
C THR A 168 -6.27 -21.39 -4.43
N PRO A 169 -5.70 -21.13 -5.62
CA PRO A 169 -6.41 -20.44 -6.70
C PRO A 169 -7.71 -21.13 -7.10
N ALA A 170 -7.76 -22.46 -7.02
CA ALA A 170 -8.94 -23.26 -7.38
C ALA A 170 -10.16 -22.98 -6.48
N PHE A 171 -9.93 -22.58 -5.23
CA PHE A 171 -11.00 -22.16 -4.33
C PHE A 171 -11.45 -20.69 -4.54
N GLY A 172 -10.78 -19.95 -5.44
CA GLY A 172 -11.21 -18.63 -5.89
C GLY A 172 -11.12 -17.53 -4.82
N PHE A 173 -10.31 -17.69 -3.77
CA PHE A 173 -10.12 -16.66 -2.76
C PHE A 173 -9.07 -15.63 -3.21
N PRO A 174 -9.27 -14.33 -2.98
CA PRO A 174 -8.32 -13.31 -3.41
C PRO A 174 -6.99 -13.40 -2.63
N VAL A 175 -5.89 -13.17 -3.35
CA VAL A 175 -4.56 -12.89 -2.75
C VAL A 175 -4.38 -11.42 -2.42
N SER A 176 -5.30 -10.56 -2.86
CA SER A 176 -5.27 -9.13 -2.59
C SER A 176 -5.83 -8.80 -1.21
N LEU A 177 -5.23 -7.80 -0.58
CA LEU A 177 -5.64 -7.27 0.71
C LEU A 177 -5.37 -5.76 0.75
N PHE A 178 -6.23 -5.06 1.47
CA PHE A 178 -5.97 -3.70 1.90
C PHE A 178 -5.05 -3.73 3.13
N ILE A 179 -4.01 -2.90 3.12
CA ILE A 179 -3.17 -2.66 4.31
C ILE A 179 -3.05 -1.15 4.52
N ASN A 180 -3.18 -0.72 5.76
CA ASN A 180 -2.67 0.57 6.21
C ASN A 180 -1.50 0.29 7.17
N PHE A 181 -0.27 0.58 6.76
CA PHE A 181 0.93 0.32 7.56
C PHE A 181 1.01 1.19 8.82
N GLY A 182 0.26 2.28 8.85
CA GLY A 182 0.05 3.06 10.05
C GLY A 182 -0.53 2.25 11.19
N TYR A 183 -1.70 1.68 10.93
CA TYR A 183 -2.43 0.86 11.89
C TYR A 183 -1.82 -0.54 12.04
N ALA A 184 -1.49 -1.19 10.92
CA ALA A 184 -1.10 -2.60 10.89
C ALA A 184 0.18 -2.89 11.67
N ILE A 185 1.13 -1.95 11.68
CA ILE A 185 2.35 -2.11 12.47
C ILE A 185 2.10 -1.72 13.94
N ALA A 186 1.07 -0.94 14.25
CA ALA A 186 0.75 -0.46 15.60
C ALA A 186 -0.09 -1.44 16.42
N ALA A 187 -1.13 -2.03 15.83
CA ALA A 187 -2.18 -2.77 16.52
C ALA A 187 -2.15 -4.28 16.27
N ASP A 188 -1.08 -4.79 15.66
CA ASP A 188 -0.89 -6.20 15.28
C ASP A 188 -2.04 -6.78 14.44
N THR A 189 -2.87 -5.89 13.89
CA THR A 189 -4.05 -6.13 13.05
C THR A 189 -4.14 -4.94 12.10
N GLY A 190 -4.51 -5.17 10.84
CA GLY A 190 -4.57 -4.08 9.86
C GLY A 190 -4.34 -4.46 8.42
N ALA A 191 -4.35 -5.76 8.12
CA ALA A 191 -4.50 -6.29 6.78
C ALA A 191 -5.91 -6.86 6.63
N TYR A 192 -6.62 -6.47 5.58
CA TYR A 192 -8.02 -6.87 5.36
C TYR A 192 -8.16 -7.41 3.95
N ALA A 193 -8.52 -8.68 3.82
CA ALA A 193 -8.86 -9.25 2.53
C ALA A 193 -10.34 -8.92 2.20
N PRO A 194 -10.71 -8.78 0.92
CA PRO A 194 -12.11 -8.75 0.50
C PRO A 194 -12.88 -9.98 1.04
N ARG A 195 -12.24 -11.15 0.98
CA ARG A 195 -12.78 -12.43 1.43
C ARG A 195 -11.63 -13.36 1.83
N LYS A 196 -11.82 -14.17 2.88
CA LYS A 196 -10.87 -15.22 3.26
C LYS A 196 -11.57 -16.54 3.54
N TYR A 197 -10.81 -17.63 3.44
CA TYR A 197 -11.23 -18.97 3.85
C TYR A 197 -10.55 -19.33 5.17
N THR A 198 -11.23 -20.07 6.04
CA THR A 198 -10.68 -20.50 7.33
C THR A 198 -10.32 -21.98 7.33
N SER A 199 -9.51 -22.39 8.32
CA SER A 199 -9.21 -23.81 8.56
C SER A 199 -10.46 -24.66 8.86
N SER A 200 -11.54 -24.04 9.36
CA SER A 200 -12.85 -24.65 9.56
C SER A 200 -13.71 -24.69 8.29
N MET A 201 -13.13 -24.43 7.12
CA MET A 201 -13.81 -24.44 5.82
C MET A 201 -14.93 -23.39 5.70
N ALA A 202 -14.86 -22.31 6.48
CA ALA A 202 -15.82 -21.21 6.44
C ALA A 202 -15.30 -20.03 5.61
N THR A 203 -16.23 -19.35 4.93
CA THR A 203 -15.94 -18.11 4.21
C THR A 203 -16.21 -16.92 5.13
N GLN A 204 -15.28 -15.96 5.17
CA GLN A 204 -15.40 -14.73 5.94
C GLN A 204 -15.22 -13.49 5.05
N THR A 205 -15.96 -12.42 5.35
CA THR A 205 -15.92 -11.12 4.68
C THR A 205 -15.98 -9.99 5.72
N GLY A 206 -15.80 -8.74 5.29
CA GLY A 206 -15.88 -7.57 6.18
C GLY A 206 -14.86 -7.64 7.31
N SER A 207 -15.26 -7.23 8.53
CA SER A 207 -14.36 -7.18 9.70
C SER A 207 -13.79 -8.55 10.08
N THR A 208 -14.49 -9.63 9.74
CA THR A 208 -14.04 -11.00 10.01
C THR A 208 -12.97 -11.46 9.03
N ALA A 209 -12.86 -10.87 7.83
CA ALA A 209 -11.78 -11.13 6.85
C ALA A 209 -10.49 -10.35 7.15
N SER A 210 -10.19 -10.17 8.43
CA SER A 210 -9.00 -9.49 8.93
C SER A 210 -7.83 -10.46 9.13
N HIS A 211 -6.62 -9.91 9.02
CA HIS A 211 -5.36 -10.59 9.28
C HIS A 211 -4.45 -9.70 10.14
N SER A 212 -3.62 -10.37 10.92
CA SER A 212 -2.47 -9.77 11.59
C SER A 212 -1.29 -9.70 10.63
N LEU A 213 -0.59 -8.57 10.62
CA LEU A 213 0.76 -8.55 10.09
C LEU A 213 1.69 -9.07 11.19
N SER A 214 2.68 -9.86 10.82
CA SER A 214 3.69 -10.39 11.74
C SER A 214 5.06 -10.23 11.09
N VAL A 215 6.03 -9.80 11.88
CA VAL A 215 7.44 -9.83 11.49
C VAL A 215 8.04 -10.94 12.33
N ALA A 216 8.36 -12.09 11.71
CA ALA A 216 8.69 -13.31 12.45
C ALA A 216 10.06 -13.24 13.15
N PRO A 217 10.22 -13.84 14.36
CA PRO A 217 9.21 -13.96 15.44
C PRO A 217 9.75 -13.34 16.74
N SER A 218 8.99 -12.61 17.57
CA SER A 218 7.59 -12.76 17.99
C SER A 218 7.17 -11.53 18.80
N THR A 219 5.94 -11.02 18.63
CA THR A 219 5.35 -9.83 19.30
C THR A 219 5.88 -8.46 18.82
N LEU A 220 5.07 -7.84 17.94
CA LEU A 220 5.33 -6.55 17.28
C LEU A 220 5.50 -5.35 18.24
N SER A 221 5.29 -5.54 19.54
CA SER A 221 5.58 -4.55 20.57
C SER A 221 7.08 -4.41 20.90
N GLY A 222 7.95 -5.31 20.42
CA GLY A 222 9.37 -5.31 20.78
C GLY A 222 10.41 -5.41 19.64
N PHE A 223 10.02 -5.59 18.37
CA PHE A 223 10.97 -6.09 17.36
C PHE A 223 11.68 -5.04 16.49
N CYS A 224 11.14 -3.82 16.40
CA CYS A 224 11.99 -2.66 16.11
C CYS A 224 12.40 -2.07 17.45
N THR A 225 13.23 -2.78 18.21
CA THR A 225 13.85 -2.14 19.36
C THR A 225 14.51 -0.87 18.83
N SER A 226 14.18 0.28 19.39
CA SER A 226 14.85 1.55 19.12
C SER A 226 16.35 1.52 19.47
N VAL A 227 16.89 0.35 19.83
CA VAL A 227 18.25 0.08 20.30
C VAL A 227 19.07 -0.86 19.40
N SER A 228 18.53 -1.44 18.31
CA SER A 228 19.42 -2.09 17.32
C SER A 228 20.08 -1.01 16.45
N ASN A 229 21.15 -0.42 16.97
CA ASN A 229 21.97 0.59 16.27
C ASN A 229 22.94 -0.06 15.27
N GLN A 230 22.95 -1.40 15.22
CA GLN A 230 23.96 -2.15 14.51
C GLN A 230 23.50 -2.38 13.08
N LYS A 231 24.04 -1.56 12.19
CA LYS A 231 24.25 -1.99 10.81
C LYS A 231 25.21 -3.19 10.83
N VAL A 232 25.00 -4.17 9.97
CA VAL A 232 25.86 -5.36 9.89
C VAL A 232 27.04 -5.02 8.98
N PRO A 233 28.30 -5.11 9.44
CA PRO A 233 29.45 -4.94 8.55
C PRO A 233 29.37 -5.96 7.41
N ASP A 234 29.44 -5.49 6.17
CA ASP A 234 29.62 -6.38 5.03
C ASP A 234 31.12 -6.69 4.81
N THR A 235 31.39 -7.67 3.97
CA THR A 235 32.75 -8.12 3.66
C THR A 235 33.57 -7.07 2.89
N SER A 236 32.97 -5.95 2.50
CA SER A 236 33.63 -4.82 1.83
C SER A 236 33.86 -3.61 2.74
N GLY A 237 33.54 -3.73 4.04
CA GLY A 237 33.68 -2.64 5.01
C GLY A 237 32.53 -1.63 5.00
N ALA A 238 31.47 -1.87 4.20
CA ALA A 238 30.24 -1.11 4.27
C ALA A 238 29.31 -1.69 5.36
N MET A 239 28.22 -1.00 5.63
CA MET A 239 27.33 -1.29 6.75
C MET A 239 25.90 -1.54 6.23
N TRP A 240 25.41 -2.77 6.36
CA TRP A 240 24.13 -3.24 5.86
C TRP A 240 22.98 -3.03 6.84
N ILE A 241 21.82 -2.61 6.32
CA ILE A 241 20.58 -2.48 7.10
C ILE A 241 19.76 -3.76 6.91
N PRO A 242 19.40 -4.48 8.00
CA PRO A 242 18.57 -5.67 7.89
C PRO A 242 17.16 -5.34 7.43
N PHE A 243 16.74 -6.04 6.37
CA PHE A 243 15.36 -5.99 5.90
C PHE A 243 14.65 -7.23 6.43
N THR A 244 13.62 -7.02 7.24
CA THR A 244 12.87 -8.11 7.86
C THR A 244 11.58 -8.39 7.10
N PRO A 245 11.27 -9.65 6.76
CA PRO A 245 10.03 -10.00 6.07
C PRO A 245 8.77 -9.65 6.86
N ILE A 246 7.72 -9.25 6.14
CA ILE A 246 6.39 -8.96 6.67
C ILE A 246 5.48 -10.12 6.28
N SER A 247 5.27 -11.01 7.25
CA SER A 247 4.35 -12.14 7.18
C SER A 247 2.92 -11.72 7.52
N ILE A 248 1.98 -12.56 7.11
CA ILE A 248 0.57 -12.48 7.42
C ILE A 248 0.22 -13.69 8.27
N ALA A 249 -0.48 -13.43 9.37
CA ALA A 249 -0.97 -14.44 10.29
C ALA A 249 -2.43 -14.19 10.63
N ASP A 250 -3.11 -15.24 11.07
CA ASP A 250 -4.46 -15.16 11.62
C ASP A 250 -4.59 -16.18 12.74
N PHE A 251 -4.03 -15.87 13.91
CA PHE A 251 -3.93 -16.82 15.03
C PHE A 251 -5.30 -17.24 15.59
N THR A 252 -6.36 -16.48 15.30
CA THR A 252 -7.73 -16.81 15.75
C THR A 252 -8.33 -17.94 14.93
N TYR A 253 -8.18 -17.90 13.60
CA TYR A 253 -8.81 -18.86 12.70
C TYR A 253 -7.82 -19.85 12.07
N MET A 254 -6.51 -19.65 12.27
CA MET A 254 -5.43 -20.41 11.65
C MET A 254 -4.20 -20.48 12.58
N PRO A 255 -3.84 -21.66 13.10
CA PRO A 255 -2.65 -21.79 13.95
C PRO A 255 -1.31 -21.73 13.18
N GLN A 256 -1.33 -21.33 11.90
CA GLN A 256 -0.18 -21.39 11.00
C GLN A 256 0.02 -20.11 10.19
N TRP A 257 1.21 -19.99 9.60
CA TRP A 257 1.59 -18.92 8.69
C TRP A 257 0.68 -18.87 7.46
N TYR A 258 0.11 -17.71 7.16
CA TYR A 258 -0.84 -17.53 6.04
C TYR A 258 -0.16 -17.18 4.72
N GLY A 259 0.99 -16.50 4.80
CA GLY A 259 1.79 -16.04 3.68
C GLY A 259 2.57 -14.79 4.07
N GLU A 260 3.15 -14.11 3.09
CA GLU A 260 3.84 -12.84 3.28
C GLU A 260 3.57 -11.87 2.13
N ILE A 261 3.76 -10.57 2.37
CA ILE A 261 3.71 -9.57 1.30
C ILE A 261 5.09 -9.29 0.71
N THR A 262 6.15 -9.68 1.40
CA THR A 262 7.48 -9.16 1.15
C THR A 262 8.07 -9.60 -0.18
N SER A 263 8.11 -10.90 -0.50
CA SER A 263 8.59 -11.35 -1.82
C SER A 263 7.72 -10.87 -2.97
N SER A 264 6.40 -10.81 -2.77
CA SER A 264 5.46 -10.39 -3.82
C SER A 264 5.50 -8.87 -4.09
N CYS A 265 5.65 -8.06 -3.06
CA CYS A 265 5.54 -6.60 -3.15
C CYS A 265 6.89 -5.87 -3.06
N ASP A 266 7.98 -6.56 -2.71
CA ASP A 266 9.30 -5.96 -2.43
C ASP A 266 9.23 -4.87 -1.35
N ILE A 267 8.50 -5.18 -0.28
CA ILE A 267 8.28 -4.34 0.90
C ILE A 267 8.78 -5.09 2.14
N TRP A 268 9.57 -4.41 2.95
CA TRP A 268 10.22 -4.99 4.11
C TRP A 268 10.08 -4.07 5.32
N ALA A 269 10.18 -4.61 6.53
CA ALA A 269 10.29 -3.82 7.74
C ALA A 269 11.76 -3.52 8.06
N ILE A 270 12.04 -2.35 8.65
CA ILE A 270 13.36 -2.01 9.19
C ILE A 270 13.21 -1.36 10.59
N PRO A 271 14.20 -1.48 11.48
CA PRO A 271 14.26 -0.68 12.70
C PRO A 271 14.27 0.83 12.40
N SER A 272 13.45 1.59 13.11
CA SER A 272 13.31 3.04 12.94
C SER A 272 14.56 3.84 13.31
N SER A 273 15.48 3.26 14.08
CA SER A 273 16.77 3.88 14.42
C SER A 273 17.78 3.86 13.27
N LEU A 274 17.52 3.11 12.19
CA LEU A 274 18.49 2.91 11.11
C LEU A 274 18.30 3.85 9.91
N ALA A 275 17.13 4.47 9.78
CA ALA A 275 16.83 5.42 8.71
C ALA A 275 15.64 6.33 9.08
N SER A 276 15.64 7.54 8.52
CA SER A 276 14.56 8.51 8.64
C SER A 276 13.49 8.29 7.57
N ASN A 277 12.33 8.90 7.75
CA ASN A 277 11.30 8.94 6.71
C ASN A 277 11.85 9.56 5.43
N LEU A 278 11.61 8.89 4.29
CA LEU A 278 12.09 9.24 2.95
C LEU A 278 13.59 9.09 2.70
N ASP A 279 14.36 8.53 3.64
CA ASP A 279 15.74 8.12 3.36
C ASP A 279 15.77 7.03 2.28
N VAL A 280 16.83 7.04 1.46
CA VAL A 280 17.06 6.03 0.44
C VAL A 280 18.16 5.08 0.89
N ILE A 281 17.86 3.78 0.93
CA ILE A 281 18.80 2.72 1.24
C ILE A 281 19.10 1.95 -0.05
N ALA A 282 20.38 1.89 -0.42
CA ALA A 282 20.85 1.02 -1.50
C ALA A 282 21.14 -0.39 -0.96
N LYS A 283 20.54 -1.42 -1.54
CA LYS A 283 20.78 -2.83 -1.21
C LYS A 283 20.84 -3.67 -2.47
N GLY A 284 21.98 -4.32 -2.72
CA GLY A 284 22.17 -5.15 -3.92
C GLY A 284 21.99 -4.38 -5.24
N GLY A 285 22.38 -3.10 -5.28
CA GLY A 285 22.21 -2.23 -6.45
C GLY A 285 20.78 -1.70 -6.67
N VAL A 286 19.85 -1.99 -5.75
CA VAL A 286 18.47 -1.52 -5.81
C VAL A 286 18.24 -0.46 -4.73
N ASN A 287 17.55 0.62 -5.09
CA ASN A 287 17.18 1.68 -4.16
C ASN A 287 15.83 1.39 -3.51
N TYR A 288 15.81 1.49 -2.18
CA TYR A 288 14.61 1.36 -1.36
C TYR A 288 14.35 2.66 -0.62
N MET A 289 13.11 3.14 -0.67
CA MET A 289 12.68 4.32 0.08
C MET A 289 12.11 3.90 1.42
N CYS A 290 12.59 4.55 2.50
CA CYS A 290 12.09 4.37 3.84
C CYS A 290 10.78 5.15 4.02
N LEU A 291 9.76 4.52 4.58
CA LEU A 291 8.47 5.14 4.85
C LEU A 291 8.07 4.89 6.29
N GLN A 292 7.66 5.97 6.96
CA GLN A 292 7.14 5.94 8.30
C GLN A 292 5.72 5.37 8.35
N GLY A 293 5.45 4.50 9.33
CA GLY A 293 4.09 4.12 9.74
C GLY A 293 3.38 5.22 10.55
N SER A 294 2.59 4.84 11.55
CA SER A 294 1.79 5.77 12.37
C SER A 294 2.61 6.54 13.39
N THR A 295 3.74 5.96 13.81
CA THR A 295 4.68 6.58 14.73
C THR A 295 6.06 6.62 14.08
N THR A 296 6.90 7.57 14.50
CA THR A 296 8.30 7.67 14.05
C THR A 296 9.14 6.44 14.40
N THR A 297 8.61 5.57 15.27
CA THR A 297 9.30 4.37 15.75
C THR A 297 9.11 3.14 14.86
N LYS A 298 8.34 3.23 13.77
CA LYS A 298 7.98 2.09 12.92
C LYS A 298 8.20 2.43 11.44
N MET A 299 9.11 1.71 10.79
CA MET A 299 9.53 1.98 9.42
C MET A 299 9.39 0.75 8.52
N ILE A 300 8.93 0.99 7.30
CA ILE A 300 9.03 0.03 6.20
C ILE A 300 9.96 0.59 5.14
N VAL A 301 10.45 -0.29 4.27
CA VAL A 301 11.16 0.08 3.05
C VAL A 301 10.45 -0.54 1.86
N VAL A 302 10.38 0.21 0.77
CA VAL A 302 9.75 -0.22 -0.48
C VAL A 302 10.67 0.12 -1.64
N ARG A 303 10.74 -0.76 -2.63
CA ARG A 303 11.54 -0.54 -3.84
C ARG A 303 11.12 0.74 -4.56
N ALA A 304 12.08 1.61 -4.88
CA ALA A 304 11.88 2.88 -5.59
C ALA A 304 12.42 2.89 -7.04
N SER A 305 13.15 1.84 -7.44
CA SER A 305 13.78 1.68 -8.77
C SER A 305 13.66 0.25 -9.28
#